data_AF-Q21JW8-F1
#
_entry.id   AF-Q21JW8-F1
#
_cell.length_a   1.000
_cell.length_b   1.000
_cell.length_c   1.000
_cell.angle_alpha   90.00
_cell.angle_beta   90.00
_cell.angle_gamma   90.00
#
_symmetry.space_group_name_H-M   'P 1'
#
loop_
_entity.id
_entity.type
_entity.pdbx_description
1 polymer ?
#
loop_
_entity_poly.entity_id
_entity_poly.type
_entity_poly.pdbx_seq_one_letter_code
_entity_poly.pdbx_strand_id
1 'polypeptide(L)' 'MKRQKRDHTSRAFTRGYQAGVEGRSRSLCPHSTGEIKQSWLTGWREGREDHWNGFNTLAQVQRISNIS' A
#
# COMPACT_ATOMS: atom_id res chain seq x y z
N MET A 1 -14.81 4.36 -20.85
CA MET A 1 -14.51 3.47 -19.70
C MET A 1 -15.11 4.08 -18.43
N LYS A 2 -16.13 3.44 -17.84
CA LYS A 2 -16.55 3.78 -16.47
C LYS A 2 -15.47 3.28 -15.52
N ARG A 3 -14.59 4.18 -15.08
CA ARG A 3 -13.57 3.85 -14.07
C ARG A 3 -14.32 3.73 -12.74
N GLN A 4 -14.58 2.50 -12.30
CA GLN A 4 -15.16 2.26 -10.98
C GLN A 4 -14.27 2.97 -9.97
N LYS A 5 -14.86 3.87 -9.18
CA LYS A 5 -14.12 4.74 -8.25
C LYS A 5 -13.51 3.81 -7.20
N ARG A 6 -12.24 3.43 -7.37
CA ARG A 6 -11.52 2.55 -6.43
C ARG A 6 -11.73 3.08 -5.02
N ASP A 7 -12.21 2.22 -4.13
CA ASP A 7 -12.49 2.55 -2.75
C ASP A 7 -11.29 3.26 -2.12
N HIS A 8 -11.56 4.34 -1.38
CA HIS A 8 -10.53 5.17 -0.77
C HIS A 8 -9.56 4.34 0.09
N THR A 9 -10.05 3.28 0.72
CA THR A 9 -9.29 2.29 1.50
C THR A 9 -8.33 1.48 0.65
N SER A 10 -8.78 0.94 -0.50
CA SER A 10 -7.92 0.19 -1.42
C SER A 10 -6.81 1.08 -1.99
N ARG A 11 -7.13 2.32 -2.36
CA ARG A 11 -6.11 3.29 -2.80
C ARG A 11 -5.11 3.63 -1.70
N ALA A 12 -5.57 3.75 -0.46
CA ALA A 12 -4.71 3.99 0.69
C ALA A 12 -3.82 2.78 0.98
N PHE A 13 -4.34 1.56 0.88
CA PHE A 13 -3.55 0.33 0.97
C PHE A 13 -2.42 0.31 -0.05
N THR A 14 -2.72 0.53 -1.34
CA THR A 14 -1.70 0.56 -2.39
C THR A 14 -0.60 1.59 -2.10
N ARG A 15 -0.99 2.80 -1.67
CA ARG A 15 -0.05 3.86 -1.29
C ARG A 15 0.81 3.48 -0.10
N GLY A 16 0.21 2.83 0.90
CA GLY A 16 0.91 2.31 2.06
C GLY A 16 1.95 1.27 1.66
N TYR A 17 1.53 0.29 0.87
CA TYR A 17 2.39 -0.80 0.38
C TYR A 17 3.61 -0.28 -0.37
N GLN A 18 3.42 0.67 -1.30
CA GLN A 18 4.54 1.32 -1.99
C GLN A 18 5.51 1.99 -1.02
N ALA A 19 4.99 2.73 -0.04
CA ALA A 19 5.84 3.38 0.97
C ALA A 19 6.59 2.36 1.86
N GLY A 20 5.96 1.21 2.17
CA GLY A 20 6.60 0.12 2.92
C GLY A 20 7.75 -0.50 2.13
N VAL A 21 7.50 -0.80 0.85
CA VAL A 21 8.48 -1.35 -0.09
C VAL A 21 9.69 -0.43 -0.30
N GLU A 22 9.46 0.88 -0.41
CA GLU A 22 10.55 1.87 -0.56
C GLU A 22 11.31 2.10 0.76
N GLY A 23 10.95 1.44 1.86
CA GLY A 23 11.56 1.62 3.17
C GLY A 23 11.16 2.93 3.87
N ARG A 24 10.21 3.69 3.32
CA ARG A 24 9.75 4.97 3.89
C ARG A 24 9.10 4.77 5.26
N SER A 25 9.09 5.83 6.07
CA SER A 25 8.50 5.76 7.42
C SER A 25 6.97 5.77 7.39
N ARG A 26 6.36 5.06 8.34
CA ARG A 26 4.91 5.03 8.59
C ARG A 26 4.31 6.40 8.95
N SER A 27 5.14 7.36 9.37
CA SER A 27 4.73 8.74 9.65
C SER A 27 4.36 9.54 8.39
N LEU A 28 4.74 9.08 7.19
CA LEU A 28 4.36 9.70 5.92
C LEU A 28 2.90 9.43 5.52
N CYS A 29 2.13 8.72 6.34
CA CYS A 29 0.71 8.52 6.10
C CYS A 29 -0.01 9.90 6.07
N PRO A 30 -0.61 10.30 4.94
CA PRO A 30 -1.32 11.57 4.84
C PRO A 30 -2.68 11.55 5.55
N HIS A 31 -3.08 10.41 6.10
CA HIS A 31 -4.38 10.22 6.76
C HIS A 31 -4.20 10.25 8.28
N SER A 32 -4.85 11.22 8.94
CA SER A 32 -4.71 11.45 10.38
C SER A 32 -5.42 10.37 11.22
N THR A 33 -6.60 9.93 10.80
CA THR A 33 -7.46 8.99 11.54
C THR A 33 -8.47 8.30 10.60
N GLY A 34 -9.01 7.15 11.02
CA GLY A 34 -10.05 6.40 10.31
C GLY A 34 -9.59 5.14 9.57
N GLU A 35 -10.53 4.47 8.92
CA GLU A 35 -10.31 3.20 8.20
C GLU A 35 -9.27 3.34 7.08
N ILE A 36 -9.25 4.49 6.39
CA ILE A 36 -8.28 4.79 5.33
C ILE A 36 -6.84 4.77 5.87
N LYS A 37 -6.60 5.31 7.07
CA LYS A 37 -5.28 5.25 7.73
C LYS A 37 -4.91 3.81 8.06
N GLN A 38 -5.86 3.02 8.56
CA GLN A 38 -5.63 1.61 8.87
C GLN A 38 -5.27 0.83 7.61
N SER A 39 -6.01 0.99 6.51
CA SER A 39 -5.68 0.37 5.23
C SER A 39 -4.29 0.78 4.74
N TRP A 40 -3.91 2.05 4.85
CA TRP A 40 -2.56 2.52 4.52
C TRP A 40 -1.48 1.85 5.40
N LEU A 41 -1.69 1.80 6.71
CA LEU A 41 -0.74 1.17 7.63
C LEU A 41 -0.62 -0.34 7.42
N THR A 42 -1.71 -1.01 7.07
CA THR A 42 -1.71 -2.43 6.70
C THR A 42 -0.93 -2.65 5.42
N GLY A 43 -1.20 -1.86 4.37
CA GLY A 43 -0.42 -1.92 3.14
C GLY A 43 1.07 -1.68 3.42
N TRP A 44 1.41 -0.67 4.22
CA TRP A 44 2.78 -0.36 4.58
C TRP A 44 3.49 -1.49 5.32
N ARG A 45 2.80 -2.20 6.23
CA ARG A 45 3.36 -3.40 6.88
C ARG A 45 3.65 -4.49 5.85
N GLU A 46 2.66 -4.86 5.02
CA GLU A 46 2.87 -5.90 4.01
C GLU A 46 4.01 -5.54 3.05
N GLY A 47 4.06 -4.28 2.59
CA GLY A 47 5.12 -3.82 1.68
C GLY A 47 6.50 -3.85 2.32
N ARG A 48 6.58 -3.56 3.62
CA ARG A 48 7.85 -3.58 4.36
C ARG A 48 8.29 -5.00 4.69
N GLU A 49 7.36 -5.90 4.99
CA GLU A 49 7.63 -7.33 5.11
C GLU A 49 8.10 -7.92 3.78
N ASP A 50 7.43 -7.61 2.67
CA ASP A 50 7.85 -8.09 1.34
C ASP A 50 9.24 -7.53 0.95
N HIS A 51 9.55 -6.29 1.34
CA HIS A 51 10.89 -5.72 1.19
C HIS A 51 11.95 -6.48 2.01
N TRP A 52 11.66 -6.78 3.29
CA TRP A 52 12.58 -7.53 4.15
C TRP A 52 12.75 -8.99 3.71
N ASN A 53 11.69 -9.61 3.17
CA ASN A 53 11.74 -10.94 2.60
C ASN A 53 12.48 -11.00 1.24
N GLY A 54 12.93 -9.85 0.70
CA GLY A 54 13.69 -9.78 -0.53
C GLY A 54 12.85 -10.02 -1.79
N PHE A 55 11.53 -9.80 -1.74
CA PHE A 55 10.70 -9.92 -2.94
C PHE A 55 11.15 -8.94 -4.02
N ASN A 56 11.35 -9.46 -5.23
CA ASN A 56 11.69 -8.64 -6.40
C ASN A 56 10.60 -7.60 -6.68
N THR A 57 11.00 -6.45 -7.22
CA THR A 57 10.11 -5.33 -7.58
C THR A 57 8.94 -5.76 -8.48
N LEU A 58 9.14 -6.76 -9.35
CA LEU A 58 8.10 -7.35 -10.19
C LEU A 58 6.98 -8.01 -9.38
N ALA A 59 7.31 -8.74 -8.30
CA ALA A 59 6.33 -9.39 -7.45
C ALA A 59 5.50 -8.34 -6.68
N GLN A 60 6.14 -7.27 -6.22
CA GLN A 60 5.47 -6.14 -5.56
C GLN A 60 4.49 -5.42 -6.49
N VAL A 61 4.88 -5.20 -7.75
CA VAL A 61 4.00 -4.58 -8.77
C VAL A 61 2.81 -5.48 -9.08
N GLN A 62 3.02 -6.80 -9.20
CA GLN A 62 1.92 -7.74 -9.39
C GLN A 62 0.95 -7.76 -8.21
N ARG A 63 1.45 -7.69 -6.97
CA ARG A 63 0.59 -7.63 -5.78
C ARG A 63 -0.27 -6.36 -5.82
N ILE A 64 0.34 -5.21 -6.11
CA ILE A 64 -0.39 -3.94 -6.27
C ILE A 64 -1.44 -4.03 -7.37
N SER A 65 -1.16 -4.66 -8.51
CA SER A 65 -2.14 -4.79 -9.59
C SER A 65 -3.34 -5.65 -9.19
N ASN A 66 -3.13 -6.69 -8.36
CA ASN A 66 -4.20 -7.57 -7.90
C ASN A 66 -5.11 -6.93 -6.85
N ILE A 67 -4.63 -5.92 -6.13
CA ILE A 67 -5.41 -5.15 -5.14
C ILE A 67 -6.32 -4.10 -5.82
N SER A 68 -6.07 -3.79 -7.10
CA SER A 68 -6.63 -2.66 -7.83
C SER A 68 -7.74 -3.05 -8.80
#